data_AF-A0A2D9PF30-F1
#
_entry.id   AF-A0A2D9PF30-F1
#
_cell.length_a   1.000
_cell.length_b   1.000
_cell.length_c   1.000
_cell.angle_alpha   90.00
_cell.angle_beta   90.00
_cell.angle_gamma   90.00
#
_symmetry.space_group_name_H-M   'P 1'
#
loop_
_entity.id
_entity.type
_entity.pdbx_description
1 polymer ?
#
loop_
_entity_poly.entity_id
_entity_poly.type
_entity_poly.pdbx_seq_one_letter_code
_entity_poly.pdbx_strand_id
1 'polypeptide(L)'
;MAVTYKKVGIDISEIKKSQKAIGRLISSTHKLQKKAKMTHGFGHYAGIVEIPGGKLLATHTDGVGTKVIIANMMKKFDTIGIDCVAMNVNDIICIGATP
;
A
#
# COMPACT_ATOMS: atom_id res chain seq x y z
N MET A 1 12.62 -33.70 17.38
CA MET A 1 12.72 -32.22 17.42
C MET A 1 11.51 -31.63 16.72
N ALA A 2 10.74 -30.74 17.37
CA ALA A 2 9.63 -30.07 16.71
C ALA A 2 10.16 -29.12 15.61
N VAL A 3 9.62 -29.26 14.40
CA VAL A 3 9.81 -28.31 13.30
C VAL A 3 8.96 -27.08 13.64
N THR A 4 9.59 -25.92 13.77
CA THR A 4 8.88 -24.66 14.01
C THR A 4 8.86 -23.87 12.72
N TYR A 5 7.83 -23.04 12.51
CA TYR A 5 7.72 -22.14 11.36
C TYR A 5 8.99 -21.28 11.19
N LYS A 6 9.61 -20.89 12.31
CA LYS A 6 10.88 -20.16 12.33
C LYS A 6 12.06 -20.95 11.74
N LYS A 7 12.10 -22.27 11.92
CA LYS A 7 13.18 -23.12 11.37
C LYS A 7 13.15 -23.24 9.84
N VAL A 8 12.01 -23.01 9.22
CA VAL A 8 11.88 -22.94 7.75
C VAL A 8 11.99 -21.50 7.23
N GLY A 9 12.51 -20.58 8.05
CA GLY A 9 12.77 -19.19 7.68
C GLY A 9 11.62 -18.21 7.95
N ILE A 10 10.52 -18.66 8.55
CA ILE A 10 9.34 -17.81 8.80
C ILE A 10 9.27 -17.39 10.27
N ASP A 11 9.83 -16.23 10.60
CA ASP A 11 9.72 -15.65 11.94
C ASP A 11 8.46 -14.79 12.09
N ILE A 12 7.44 -15.36 12.74
CA ILE A 12 6.15 -14.69 13.01
C ILE A 12 6.34 -13.41 13.84
N SER A 13 7.34 -13.36 14.73
CA SER A 13 7.57 -12.20 15.58
C SER A 13 8.13 -11.01 14.78
N GLU A 14 9.07 -11.27 13.86
CA GLU A 14 9.60 -10.26 12.96
C GLU A 14 8.54 -9.78 11.95
N ILE A 15 7.69 -10.69 11.45
CA ILE A 15 6.55 -10.33 10.60
C ILE A 15 5.62 -9.36 11.33
N LYS A 16 5.25 -9.66 12.58
CA LYS A 16 4.39 -8.79 13.40
C LYS A 16 5.02 -7.42 13.63
N LYS A 17 6.33 -7.36 13.84
CA LYS A 17 7.08 -6.10 14.02
C LYS A 17 7.04 -5.24 12.76
N SER A 18 7.31 -5.85 11.60
CA SER A 18 7.25 -5.19 10.29
C SER A 18 5.82 -4.72 9.96
N GLN A 19 4.82 -5.57 10.18
CA GLN A 19 3.41 -5.21 10.02
C GLN A 19 3.03 -4.02 10.90
N LYS A 20 3.47 -3.96 12.15
CA LYS A 20 3.20 -2.82 13.04
C LYS A 20 3.82 -1.51 12.51
N ALA A 21 5.03 -1.58 11.96
CA ALA A 21 5.69 -0.41 11.37
C ALA A 21 4.95 0.08 10.10
N ILE A 22 4.66 -0.85 9.18
CA ILE A 22 3.92 -0.55 7.94
C ILE A 22 2.51 -0.04 8.27
N GLY A 23 1.84 -0.65 9.24
CA GLY A 23 0.50 -0.25 9.67
C GLY A 23 0.42 1.18 10.18
N ARG A 24 1.47 1.66 10.87
CA ARG A 24 1.57 3.08 11.30
C ARG A 24 1.72 4.01 10.10
N LEU A 25 2.53 3.64 9.12
CA LEU A 25 2.71 4.41 7.87
C LEU A 25 1.43 4.46 7.05
N ILE A 26 0.71 3.35 6.91
CA ILE A 26 -0.58 3.34 6.21
C ILE A 26 -1.59 4.19 6.97
N SER A 27 -1.68 4.02 8.30
CA SER A 27 -2.68 4.74 9.11
C SER A 27 -2.48 6.25 9.10
N SER A 28 -1.25 6.75 8.92
CA SER A 28 -1.01 8.19 8.82
C SER A 28 -1.60 8.81 7.55
N THR A 29 -1.89 8.01 6.51
CA THR A 29 -2.47 8.47 5.25
C THR A 29 -4.00 8.59 5.28
N HIS A 30 -4.68 7.96 6.24
CA HIS A 30 -6.16 7.84 6.25
C HIS A 30 -6.92 9.17 6.28
N LYS A 31 -6.26 10.27 6.67
CA LYS A 31 -6.86 11.61 6.77
C LYS A 31 -6.47 12.55 5.63
N LEU A 32 -5.70 12.08 4.64
CA LEU A 32 -5.22 12.94 3.55
C LEU A 32 -6.35 13.35 2.60
N GLN A 33 -7.28 12.44 2.30
CA GLN A 33 -8.42 12.73 1.43
C GLN A 33 -9.66 13.12 2.27
N LYS A 34 -10.35 14.19 1.85
CA LYS A 34 -11.56 14.71 2.52
C LYS A 34 -12.86 14.23 1.85
N LYS A 35 -12.79 13.77 0.59
CA LYS A 35 -13.97 13.38 -0.21
C LYS A 35 -14.48 11.96 0.08
N ALA A 36 -13.67 11.14 0.73
CA ALA A 36 -13.96 9.76 1.11
C ALA A 36 -13.35 9.47 2.49
N LYS A 37 -13.95 8.57 3.26
CA LYS A 37 -13.54 8.27 4.63
C LYS A 37 -13.12 6.81 4.78
N MET A 38 -11.94 6.59 5.33
CA MET A 38 -11.52 5.24 5.72
C MET A 38 -12.34 4.78 6.94
N THR A 39 -13.09 3.67 6.82
CA THR A 39 -13.88 3.10 7.92
C THR A 39 -13.15 1.94 8.60
N HIS A 40 -12.50 1.08 7.82
CA HIS A 40 -11.69 -0.04 8.30
C HIS A 40 -10.32 0.01 7.63
N GLY A 41 -9.29 0.27 8.43
CA GLY A 41 -7.91 0.46 7.95
C GLY A 41 -7.05 -0.80 8.04
N PHE A 42 -5.74 -0.59 8.20
CA PHE A 42 -4.75 -1.65 8.33
C PHE A 42 -5.07 -2.67 9.45
N GLY A 43 -4.84 -3.96 9.18
CA GLY A 43 -4.98 -5.06 10.15
C GLY A 43 -5.74 -6.29 9.62
N HIS A 44 -6.44 -6.14 8.50
CA HIS A 44 -7.19 -7.21 7.83
C HIS A 44 -6.73 -7.38 6.36
N TYR A 45 -7.32 -8.35 5.65
CA TYR A 45 -7.03 -8.63 4.24
C TYR A 45 -7.43 -7.48 3.28
N ALA A 46 -8.32 -6.59 3.71
CA ALA A 46 -8.80 -5.45 2.93
C ALA A 46 -9.15 -4.26 3.83
N GLY A 47 -9.13 -3.05 3.27
CA GLY A 47 -9.69 -1.85 3.87
C GLY A 47 -11.06 -1.50 3.28
N ILE A 48 -11.88 -0.74 4.02
CA ILE A 48 -13.23 -0.33 3.59
C ILE A 48 -13.36 1.19 3.56
N VAL A 49 -13.52 1.76 2.38
CA VAL A 49 -13.69 3.22 2.18
C VAL A 49 -15.17 3.57 1.97
N GLU A 50 -15.66 4.54 2.74
CA GLU A 50 -16.97 5.13 2.54
C GLU A 50 -16.89 6.29 1.54
N ILE A 51 -17.70 6.22 0.49
CA ILE A 51 -17.81 7.24 -0.55
C ILE A 51 -19.23 7.82 -0.51
N PRO A 52 -19.43 9.07 -0.04
CA PRO A 52 -20.76 9.62 0.14
C PRO A 52 -21.38 10.09 -1.18
N GLY A 53 -22.71 9.99 -1.29
CA GLY A 53 -23.52 10.73 -2.26
C GLY A 53 -23.45 10.24 -3.71
N GLY A 54 -23.70 8.95 -3.98
CA GLY A 54 -23.90 8.44 -5.35
C GLY A 54 -22.73 8.64 -6.31
N LYS A 55 -21.52 8.88 -5.79
CA LYS A 55 -20.32 9.11 -6.59
C LYS A 55 -19.90 7.84 -7.32
N LEU A 56 -19.23 8.04 -8.45
CA LEU A 56 -18.59 6.98 -9.22
C LEU A 56 -17.20 6.67 -8.67
N LEU A 57 -16.78 5.41 -8.80
CA LEU A 57 -15.45 4.93 -8.43
C LEU A 57 -14.64 4.66 -9.69
N ALA A 58 -13.46 5.29 -9.77
CA ALA A 58 -12.44 4.94 -10.74
C ALA A 58 -11.39 4.05 -10.08
N THR A 59 -11.00 2.96 -10.75
CA THR A 59 -9.94 2.06 -10.31
C THR A 59 -8.94 1.88 -11.43
N HIS A 60 -7.66 1.89 -11.09
CA HIS A 60 -6.55 1.63 -11.99
C HIS A 60 -5.51 0.80 -11.24
N THR A 61 -4.77 -0.04 -11.96
CA THR A 61 -3.70 -0.86 -11.39
C THR A 61 -2.52 -0.87 -12.33
N ASP A 62 -1.38 -0.40 -11.84
CA ASP A 62 -0.10 -0.42 -12.54
C ASP A 62 1.04 -0.68 -11.57
N GLY A 63 2.13 -1.24 -12.10
CA GLY A 63 3.38 -1.46 -11.39
C GLY A 63 4.45 -0.45 -11.78
N VAL A 64 5.63 -0.62 -11.19
CA VAL A 64 6.80 0.24 -11.47
C VAL A 64 7.61 -0.27 -12.68
N GLY A 65 7.37 -1.51 -13.09
CA GLY A 65 8.12 -2.17 -14.17
C GLY A 65 9.58 -2.49 -13.81
N THR A 66 10.45 -2.51 -14.82
CA THR A 66 11.85 -2.94 -14.70
C THR A 66 12.71 -2.00 -13.83
N LYS A 67 12.23 -0.81 -13.48
CA LYS A 67 12.91 0.12 -12.57
C LYS A 67 13.15 -0.49 -11.17
N VAL A 68 12.37 -1.50 -10.76
CA VAL A 68 12.63 -2.28 -9.53
C VAL A 68 14.01 -2.95 -9.55
N ILE A 69 14.52 -3.35 -10.72
CA ILE A 69 15.86 -3.94 -10.86
C ILE A 69 16.92 -2.90 -10.48
N ILE A 70 16.76 -1.65 -10.94
CA ILE A 70 17.68 -0.56 -10.61
C ILE A 70 17.65 -0.23 -9.12
N ALA A 71 16.46 -0.15 -8.52
CA ALA A 71 16.32 0.06 -7.07
C ALA A 71 17.05 -1.02 -6.26
N ASN A 72 16.96 -2.28 -6.70
CA ASN A 72 17.66 -3.40 -6.09
C ASN A 72 19.19 -3.32 -6.28
N MET A 73 19.66 -3.01 -7.50
CA MET A 73 21.09 -2.83 -7.80
C MET A 73 21.71 -1.72 -6.94
N MET A 74 20.96 -0.63 -6.71
CA MET A 74 21.39 0.50 -5.88
C MET A 74 21.16 0.28 -4.39
N LYS A 75 20.48 -0.80 -3.99
CA LYS A 75 19.98 -1.04 -2.61
C LYS A 75 19.22 0.15 -2.02
N LYS A 76 18.42 0.83 -2.86
CA LYS A 76 17.66 2.03 -2.49
C LYS A 76 16.17 1.83 -2.75
N PHE A 77 15.37 1.76 -1.69
CA PHE A 77 13.94 1.39 -1.75
C PHE A 77 13.00 2.47 -1.19
N ASP A 78 13.55 3.59 -0.73
CA ASP A 78 12.81 4.71 -0.11
C ASP A 78 11.97 5.53 -1.10
N THR A 79 12.20 5.35 -2.41
CA THR A 79 11.59 6.15 -3.48
C THR A 79 10.75 5.31 -4.45
N ILE A 80 11.04 4.01 -4.59
CA ILE A 80 10.36 3.15 -5.56
C ILE A 80 8.86 2.97 -5.27
N GLY A 81 8.47 3.07 -3.99
CA GLY A 81 7.05 3.08 -3.60
C GLY A 81 6.31 4.34 -4.06
N ILE A 82 7.01 5.47 -4.17
CA ILE A 82 6.45 6.73 -4.69
C ILE A 82 6.17 6.59 -6.18
N ASP A 83 7.11 6.01 -6.94
CA ASP A 83 6.93 5.71 -8.36
C ASP A 83 5.68 4.84 -8.59
N CYS A 84 5.47 3.82 -7.75
CA CYS A 84 4.31 2.92 -7.84
C CYS A 84 2.99 3.69 -7.67
N VAL A 85 2.90 4.56 -6.66
CA VAL A 85 1.70 5.38 -6.43
C VAL A 85 1.49 6.36 -7.58
N ALA A 86 2.56 6.98 -8.08
CA ALA A 86 2.50 7.97 -9.15
C ALA A 86 1.94 7.41 -10.46
N MET A 87 2.35 6.20 -10.88
CA MET A 87 1.81 5.56 -12.08
C MET A 87 0.29 5.42 -12.01
N ASN A 88 -0.23 4.99 -10.86
CA ASN A 88 -1.66 4.80 -10.68
C ASN A 88 -2.43 6.12 -10.55
N VAL A 89 -1.89 7.07 -9.79
CA VAL A 89 -2.54 8.36 -9.51
C VAL A 89 -2.62 9.24 -10.76
N ASN A 90 -1.56 9.27 -11.58
CA ASN A 90 -1.52 10.10 -12.78
C ASN A 90 -2.61 9.71 -13.78
N ASP A 91 -2.81 8.41 -14.00
CA ASP A 91 -3.83 7.91 -14.94
C ASP A 91 -5.26 8.18 -14.45
N ILE A 92 -5.49 8.08 -13.14
CA ILE A 92 -6.78 8.45 -12.52
C ILE A 92 -7.07 9.95 -12.73
N ILE A 93 -6.06 10.82 -12.62
CA ILE A 93 -6.22 12.27 -12.80
C ILE A 93 -6.56 12.61 -14.27
N CYS A 94 -6.01 11.88 -15.25
CA CYS A 94 -6.26 12.13 -16.67
C CYS A 94 -7.74 11.99 -17.08
N ILE A 95 -8.52 11.20 -16.35
CA ILE A 95 -9.98 11.07 -16.57
C ILE A 95 -10.82 12.01 -15.69
N GLY A 96 -10.17 12.95 -14.97
CA GLY A 96 -10.81 13.91 -14.08
C GLY A 96 -11.25 13.37 -12.72
N ALA A 97 -10.86 12.13 -12.37
CA ALA A 97 -11.15 11.56 -11.07
C ALA A 97 -10.23 12.16 -9.99
N THR A 98 -10.70 12.15 -8.72
CA THR A 98 -9.89 12.56 -7.57
C THR A 98 -9.37 11.32 -6.85
N PRO A 99 -8.04 11.11 -6.82
CA PRO A 99 -7.40 10.07 -6.01
C PRO A 99 -7.63 10.25 -4.50
#